data_AF-K5VRV5-F1
#
_entry.id   AF-K5VRV5-F1
#
_cell.length_a   1.000
_cell.length_b   1.000
_cell.length_c   1.000
_cell.angle_alpha   90.00
_cell.angle_beta   90.00
_cell.angle_gamma   90.00
#
_symmetry.space_group_name_H-M   'P 1'
#
loop_
_entity.id
_entity.type
_entity.pdbx_description
1 polymer ?
#
loop_
_entity_poly.entity_id
_entity_poly.type
_entity_poly.pdbx_seq_one_letter_code
_entity_poly.pdbx_strand_id
1 'polypeptide(L)'
;MSALVHLARGMRLVLSYNIMCQWLRHLLEWIAVLPDHLRIELPKEEVRYAIPKYHFNGHKEERHNQFSFNLKQGIGRTDGKEVERGWSRFDTVAGSTQEMGPGSQEETLEDHMEYNDMEKYFTMGTSLDKRECTAVASYVKFDCLHQTFTTDLQPSHVAKWTATIVVYEADKSLPDPYYLKPTGMSESEIQMELLQQEEEEANQGCILLHEITPASMLSTLLDLEEQQQKFRTKHAPTANCTPSQMAEVIAKRASLHHRINMIRIVQAIYMPCVPLKLALHRQSLATSANANSSCSTSLASSRTRPPASVDIIDLPESQPLFLLSTLNHSELNTCVAGLADMESKLRDGQLADSLDKLRIHLHIHSRLVGYRDWHVRHQWPSTRARTKIDQNKVKIKALKSKYQAAHAAKLLLVSGDAWEQR
;
A
#
# COMPACT_ATOMS: atom_id res chain seq x y z
N MET A 1 -24.27 -39.65 1.60
CA MET A 1 -23.78 -39.75 3.00
C MET A 1 -22.90 -38.53 3.24
N SER A 2 -23.27 -37.63 4.17
CA SER A 2 -22.45 -36.45 4.45
C SER A 2 -21.10 -36.88 5.02
N ALA A 3 -19.99 -36.50 4.39
CA ALA A 3 -18.63 -36.81 4.84
C ALA A 3 -18.36 -36.38 6.30
N LEU A 4 -19.20 -35.50 6.85
CA LEU A 4 -19.16 -35.05 8.23
C LEU A 4 -19.54 -36.14 9.25
N VAL A 5 -20.29 -37.16 8.85
CA VAL A 5 -20.75 -38.25 9.75
C VAL A 5 -19.60 -39.17 10.17
N HIS A 6 -18.49 -39.19 9.43
CA HIS A 6 -17.31 -40.03 9.71
C HIS A 6 -16.16 -39.28 10.37
N LEU A 7 -16.35 -38.01 10.77
CA LEU A 7 -15.34 -37.28 11.52
C LEU A 7 -15.15 -37.93 12.90
N ALA A 8 -13.96 -38.49 13.14
CA ALA A 8 -13.57 -39.00 14.44
C ALA A 8 -13.61 -37.88 15.49
N ARG A 9 -14.13 -38.18 16.68
CA ARG A 9 -14.09 -37.28 17.85
C ARG A 9 -12.66 -36.76 18.03
N GLY A 10 -12.49 -35.43 17.97
CA GLY A 10 -11.19 -34.75 18.12
C GLY A 10 -10.60 -34.15 16.83
N MET A 11 -11.21 -34.36 15.66
CA MET A 11 -10.80 -33.68 14.42
C MET A 11 -11.36 -32.26 14.35
N ARG A 12 -10.47 -31.26 14.32
CA ARG A 12 -10.85 -29.86 14.09
C ARG A 12 -11.26 -29.67 12.63
N LEU A 13 -12.52 -29.30 12.39
CA LEU A 13 -13.04 -29.03 11.05
C LEU A 13 -12.78 -27.57 10.68
N VAL A 14 -12.32 -27.33 9.45
CA VAL A 14 -12.24 -25.98 8.88
C VAL A 14 -13.12 -25.90 7.65
N LEU A 15 -14.15 -25.07 7.72
CA LEU A 15 -14.99 -24.72 6.58
C LEU A 15 -14.46 -23.44 5.96
N SER A 16 -14.18 -23.49 4.66
CA SER A 16 -13.70 -22.34 3.91
C SER A 16 -14.58 -22.03 2.73
N TYR A 17 -14.95 -20.76 2.57
CA TYR A 17 -15.77 -20.31 1.46
C TYR A 17 -15.46 -18.85 1.13
N ASN A 18 -15.62 -18.49 -0.15
CA ASN A 18 -15.27 -17.16 -0.65
C ASN A 18 -16.05 -16.06 0.06
N ILE A 19 -17.32 -16.29 0.39
CA ILE A 19 -18.16 -15.35 1.13
C ILE A 19 -18.50 -15.87 2.53
N MET A 20 -17.56 -16.56 3.19
CA MET A 20 -17.79 -17.18 4.50
C MET A 20 -18.34 -16.19 5.53
N CYS A 21 -17.88 -14.94 5.55
CA CYS A 21 -18.41 -13.92 6.46
C CYS A 21 -19.88 -13.56 6.22
N GLN A 22 -20.38 -13.74 5.00
CA GLN A 22 -21.79 -13.54 4.66
C GLN A 22 -22.60 -14.80 4.95
N TRP A 23 -22.07 -15.94 4.51
CA TRP A 23 -22.69 -17.27 4.62
C TRP A 23 -22.87 -17.70 6.08
N LEU A 24 -21.87 -17.46 6.94
CA LEU A 24 -21.92 -17.83 8.35
C LEU A 24 -23.09 -17.19 9.11
N ARG A 25 -23.54 -16.00 8.70
CA ARG A 25 -24.65 -15.29 9.35
C ARG A 25 -25.97 -16.07 9.31
N HIS A 26 -26.17 -16.87 8.26
CA HIS A 26 -27.42 -17.60 8.01
C HIS A 26 -27.26 -19.12 8.13
N LEU A 27 -26.07 -19.61 8.50
CA LEU A 27 -25.77 -21.05 8.50
C LEU A 27 -26.74 -21.86 9.36
N LEU A 28 -26.98 -21.42 10.60
CA LEU A 28 -27.87 -22.12 11.52
C LEU A 28 -29.34 -22.07 11.06
N GLU A 29 -29.75 -20.96 10.45
CA GLU A 29 -31.08 -20.81 9.85
C GLU A 29 -31.27 -21.79 8.69
N TRP A 30 -30.27 -21.93 7.82
CA TRP A 30 -30.32 -22.87 6.71
C TRP A 30 -30.33 -24.33 7.18
N ILE A 31 -29.54 -24.68 8.20
CA ILE A 31 -29.58 -26.03 8.78
C ILE A 31 -30.96 -26.34 9.34
N ALA A 32 -31.64 -25.38 9.97
CA ALA A 32 -32.97 -25.59 10.52
C ALA A 32 -34.03 -25.89 9.44
N VAL A 33 -33.89 -25.33 8.24
CA VAL A 33 -34.82 -25.56 7.11
C VAL A 33 -34.61 -26.94 6.47
N LEU A 34 -33.46 -27.58 6.65
CA LEU A 34 -33.22 -28.92 6.11
C LEU A 34 -34.18 -29.96 6.72
N PRO A 35 -34.58 -31.00 5.95
CA PRO A 35 -35.28 -32.17 6.47
C PRO A 35 -34.57 -32.75 7.70
N ASP A 36 -35.34 -33.28 8.66
CA ASP A 36 -34.80 -33.73 9.96
C ASP A 36 -33.59 -34.66 9.83
N HIS A 37 -33.60 -35.58 8.85
CA HIS A 37 -32.53 -36.53 8.60
C HIS A 37 -31.26 -35.93 7.96
N LEU A 38 -31.31 -34.66 7.51
CA LEU A 38 -30.18 -33.90 6.96
C LEU A 38 -29.70 -32.79 7.89
N ARG A 39 -30.38 -32.55 9.02
CA ARG A 39 -29.94 -31.57 10.01
C ARG A 39 -28.67 -32.05 10.69
N ILE A 40 -27.67 -31.19 10.76
CA ILE A 40 -26.37 -31.49 11.34
C ILE A 40 -26.18 -30.61 12.57
N GLU A 41 -25.86 -31.22 13.71
CA GLU A 41 -25.40 -30.48 14.88
C GLU A 41 -23.95 -30.05 14.66
N LEU A 42 -23.71 -28.74 14.60
CA LEU A 42 -22.36 -28.20 14.46
C LEU A 42 -21.70 -28.07 15.83
N PRO A 43 -20.62 -28.83 16.11
CA PRO A 43 -19.85 -28.66 17.35
C PRO A 43 -19.15 -27.29 17.31
N LYS A 44 -19.66 -26.32 18.09
CA LYS A 44 -19.21 -24.91 18.06
C LYS A 44 -17.71 -24.73 18.29
N GLU A 45 -17.09 -25.60 19.08
CA GLU A 45 -15.66 -25.52 19.43
C GLU A 45 -14.73 -26.22 18.42
N GLU A 46 -15.28 -27.13 17.60
CA GLU A 46 -14.49 -27.94 16.68
C GLU A 46 -14.50 -27.37 15.26
N VAL A 47 -15.53 -26.60 14.89
CA VAL A 47 -15.69 -26.01 13.56
C VAL A 47 -15.11 -24.59 13.52
N ARG A 48 -14.21 -24.37 12.57
CA ARG A 48 -13.63 -23.06 12.27
C ARG A 48 -14.04 -22.59 10.89
N TYR A 49 -14.28 -21.30 10.75
CA TYR A 49 -14.65 -20.67 9.48
C TYR A 49 -13.50 -19.84 8.93
N ALA A 50 -13.23 -19.93 7.64
CA ALA A 50 -12.16 -19.20 6.98
C ALA A 50 -12.57 -18.70 5.57
N ILE A 51 -11.87 -17.68 5.08
CA ILE A 51 -11.99 -17.19 3.71
C ILE A 51 -10.69 -17.50 2.97
N PRO A 52 -10.73 -18.13 1.78
CA PRO A 52 -9.56 -18.37 0.95
C PRO A 52 -8.73 -17.11 0.72
N LYS A 53 -7.40 -17.26 0.74
CA LYS A 53 -6.46 -16.12 0.81
C LYS A 53 -6.61 -15.13 -0.34
N TYR A 54 -6.94 -15.63 -1.53
CA TYR A 54 -7.13 -14.78 -2.71
C TYR A 54 -8.34 -13.85 -2.56
N HIS A 55 -9.43 -14.34 -1.96
CA HIS A 55 -10.65 -13.56 -1.80
C HIS A 55 -10.64 -12.68 -0.56
N PHE A 56 -9.83 -13.04 0.45
CA PHE A 56 -9.79 -12.35 1.74
C PHE A 56 -9.68 -10.82 1.62
N ASN A 57 -8.81 -10.32 0.75
CA ASN A 57 -8.60 -8.87 0.55
C ASN A 57 -9.76 -8.15 -0.14
N GLY A 58 -10.72 -8.89 -0.72
CA GLY A 58 -11.96 -8.32 -1.28
C GLY A 58 -13.05 -8.10 -0.24
N HIS A 59 -12.82 -8.48 1.03
CA HIS A 59 -13.74 -8.23 2.13
C HIS A 59 -13.38 -6.96 2.89
N LYS A 60 -14.30 -6.50 3.74
CA LYS A 60 -14.03 -5.43 4.70
C LYS A 60 -12.88 -5.84 5.61
N GLU A 61 -12.06 -4.90 6.05
CA GLU A 61 -10.95 -5.22 6.96
C GLU A 61 -11.44 -5.43 8.40
N GLU A 62 -12.39 -4.61 8.84
CA GLU A 62 -12.91 -4.65 10.20
C GLU A 62 -13.54 -6.02 10.52
N ARG A 63 -13.11 -6.63 11.64
CA ARG A 63 -13.55 -7.96 12.12
C ARG A 63 -13.30 -9.13 11.17
N HIS A 64 -12.55 -8.98 10.08
CA HIS A 64 -12.35 -10.07 9.11
C HIS A 64 -11.09 -10.90 9.37
N ASN A 65 -10.14 -10.43 10.17
CA ASN A 65 -8.97 -11.23 10.56
C ASN A 65 -9.33 -12.56 11.23
N GLN A 66 -10.49 -12.64 11.88
CA GLN A 66 -11.02 -13.89 12.42
C GLN A 66 -11.28 -14.96 11.35
N PHE A 67 -11.36 -14.61 10.06
CA PHE A 67 -11.51 -15.55 8.93
C PHE A 67 -10.18 -15.81 8.20
N SER A 68 -9.09 -15.16 8.62
CA SER A 68 -7.79 -15.30 7.97
C SER A 68 -7.16 -16.65 8.28
N PHE A 69 -6.81 -17.40 7.23
CA PHE A 69 -6.02 -18.63 7.36
C PHE A 69 -4.65 -18.42 8.01
N ASN A 70 -4.08 -17.19 7.96
CA ASN A 70 -2.76 -16.92 8.52
C ASN A 70 -2.78 -16.67 10.03
N LEU A 71 -3.93 -16.24 10.58
CA LEU A 71 -4.05 -15.83 11.99
C LEU A 71 -4.78 -16.88 12.83
N LYS A 72 -5.49 -17.80 12.18
CA LYS A 72 -6.37 -18.75 12.83
C LYS A 72 -5.60 -19.93 13.44
N GLN A 73 -5.78 -20.12 14.74
CA GLN A 73 -5.11 -21.19 15.48
C GLN A 73 -5.49 -22.58 14.96
N GLY A 74 -4.48 -23.45 14.84
CA GLY A 74 -4.64 -24.83 14.40
C GLY A 74 -4.72 -25.01 12.88
N ILE A 75 -4.54 -23.93 12.11
CA ILE A 75 -4.46 -24.00 10.66
C ILE A 75 -2.98 -23.97 10.23
N GLY A 76 -2.59 -24.97 9.45
CA GLY A 76 -1.29 -25.00 8.76
C GLY A 76 -1.23 -24.05 7.56
N ARG A 77 -0.16 -24.18 6.77
CA ARG A 77 0.04 -23.35 5.58
C ARG A 77 -0.82 -23.81 4.40
N THR A 78 -2.03 -23.27 4.30
CA THR A 78 -2.96 -23.46 3.17
C THR A 78 -3.41 -22.13 2.58
N ASP A 79 -3.85 -22.12 1.33
CA ASP A 79 -4.51 -20.98 0.67
C ASP A 79 -6.04 -21.13 0.57
N GLY A 80 -6.57 -22.33 0.88
CA GLY A 80 -7.98 -22.67 0.72
C GLY A 80 -8.43 -22.78 -0.74
N LYS A 81 -7.50 -22.98 -1.69
CA LYS A 81 -7.78 -22.97 -3.15
C LYS A 81 -7.74 -24.34 -3.82
N GLU A 82 -7.64 -25.42 -3.04
CA GLU A 82 -7.49 -26.77 -3.61
C GLU A 82 -8.63 -27.13 -4.58
N VAL A 83 -9.87 -26.71 -4.28
CA VAL A 83 -11.04 -26.95 -5.15
C VAL A 83 -10.89 -26.32 -6.54
N GLU A 84 -10.17 -25.20 -6.66
CA GLU A 84 -9.97 -24.48 -7.92
C GLU A 84 -8.71 -24.95 -8.67
N ARG A 85 -7.76 -25.60 -7.99
CA ARG A 85 -6.51 -26.08 -8.64
C ARG A 85 -6.78 -27.14 -9.71
N GLY A 86 -7.88 -27.89 -9.55
CA GLY A 86 -8.34 -28.86 -10.53
C GLY A 86 -8.78 -28.24 -11.87
N TRP A 87 -9.15 -26.95 -11.89
CA TRP A 87 -9.60 -26.28 -13.12
C TRP A 87 -8.56 -26.35 -14.23
N SER A 88 -7.27 -26.25 -13.92
CA SER A 88 -6.22 -26.37 -14.95
C SER A 88 -6.23 -27.72 -15.69
N ARG A 89 -6.69 -28.79 -15.04
CA ARG A 89 -6.89 -30.10 -15.69
C ARG A 89 -8.16 -30.09 -16.54
N PHE A 90 -9.26 -29.57 -16.02
CA PHE A 90 -10.54 -29.51 -16.75
C PHE A 90 -10.51 -28.55 -17.95
N ASP A 91 -9.73 -27.47 -17.89
CA ASP A 91 -9.54 -26.54 -19.01
C ASP A 91 -8.99 -27.25 -20.26
N THR A 92 -8.20 -28.32 -20.08
CA THR A 92 -7.68 -29.10 -21.21
C THR A 92 -8.74 -29.98 -21.88
N VAL A 93 -9.80 -30.34 -21.14
CA VAL A 93 -10.92 -31.18 -21.60
C VAL A 93 -12.07 -30.32 -22.14
N ALA A 94 -12.13 -29.04 -21.76
CA ALA A 94 -13.18 -28.11 -22.19
C ALA A 94 -13.29 -28.01 -23.72
N GLY A 95 -12.15 -27.98 -24.43
CA GLY A 95 -12.15 -27.90 -25.89
C GLY A 95 -12.69 -29.15 -26.59
N SER A 96 -12.41 -30.35 -26.07
CA SER A 96 -12.90 -31.61 -26.67
C SER A 96 -14.37 -31.89 -26.36
N THR A 97 -14.88 -31.32 -25.27
CA THR A 97 -16.27 -31.51 -24.83
C THR A 97 -17.24 -30.48 -25.40
N GLN A 98 -16.75 -29.45 -26.10
CA GLN A 98 -17.57 -28.35 -26.61
C GLN A 98 -18.56 -28.78 -27.71
N GLU A 99 -18.16 -29.70 -28.59
CA GLU A 99 -18.97 -30.17 -29.72
C GLU A 99 -19.78 -31.45 -29.39
N MET A 100 -19.69 -31.94 -28.15
CA MET A 100 -20.39 -33.14 -27.71
C MET A 100 -21.86 -32.83 -27.41
N GLY A 101 -22.74 -33.83 -27.61
CA GLY A 101 -24.12 -33.73 -27.14
C GLY A 101 -24.19 -33.66 -25.60
N PRO A 102 -25.27 -33.11 -25.01
CA PRO A 102 -25.33 -32.84 -23.56
C PRO A 102 -25.00 -34.02 -22.65
N GLY A 103 -25.56 -35.21 -22.93
CA GLY A 103 -25.29 -36.40 -22.12
C GLY A 103 -23.84 -36.89 -22.26
N SER A 104 -23.31 -36.94 -23.48
CA SER A 104 -21.92 -37.35 -23.72
C SER A 104 -20.91 -36.34 -23.15
N GLN A 105 -21.25 -35.05 -23.14
CA GLN A 105 -20.47 -34.01 -22.49
C GLN A 105 -20.41 -34.23 -20.97
N GLU A 106 -21.57 -34.46 -20.33
CA GLU A 106 -21.67 -34.72 -18.89
C GLU A 106 -20.87 -35.96 -18.50
N GLU A 107 -21.09 -37.11 -19.15
CA GLU A 107 -20.37 -38.36 -18.89
C GLU A 107 -18.85 -38.19 -19.03
N THR A 108 -18.41 -37.48 -20.07
CA THR A 108 -16.97 -37.24 -20.29
C THR A 108 -16.36 -36.38 -19.19
N LEU A 109 -17.06 -35.33 -18.75
CA LEU A 109 -16.59 -34.49 -17.66
C LEU A 109 -16.55 -35.25 -16.34
N GLU A 110 -17.57 -36.06 -16.05
CA GLU A 110 -17.62 -36.91 -14.86
C GLU A 110 -16.46 -37.92 -14.83
N ASP A 111 -16.16 -38.61 -15.94
CA ASP A 111 -15.04 -39.55 -16.03
C ASP A 111 -13.69 -38.89 -15.72
N HIS A 112 -13.47 -37.68 -16.25
CA HIS A 112 -12.27 -36.90 -15.94
C HIS A 112 -12.21 -36.43 -14.48
N MET A 113 -13.35 -36.05 -13.88
CA MET A 113 -13.42 -35.67 -12.48
C MET A 113 -13.19 -36.86 -11.55
N GLU A 114 -13.79 -38.01 -11.85
CA GLU A 114 -13.63 -39.26 -11.10
C GLU A 114 -12.18 -39.74 -11.15
N TYR A 115 -11.55 -39.73 -12.34
CA TYR A 115 -10.13 -40.06 -12.47
C TYR A 115 -9.25 -39.16 -11.60
N ASN A 116 -9.52 -37.85 -11.57
CA ASN A 116 -8.79 -36.91 -10.74
C ASN A 116 -8.95 -37.20 -9.23
N ASP A 117 -10.15 -37.56 -8.79
CA ASP A 117 -10.43 -37.94 -7.40
C ASP A 117 -9.78 -39.29 -7.02
N MET A 118 -9.81 -40.26 -7.93
CA MET A 118 -9.09 -41.54 -7.81
C MET A 118 -7.58 -41.31 -7.65
N GLU A 119 -6.95 -40.53 -8.55
CA GLU A 119 -5.52 -40.23 -8.48
C GLU A 119 -5.17 -39.55 -7.14
N LYS A 120 -5.99 -38.60 -6.70
CA LYS A 120 -5.81 -37.95 -5.41
C LYS A 120 -5.90 -38.95 -4.26
N TYR A 121 -6.88 -39.85 -4.28
CA TYR A 121 -7.04 -40.88 -3.24
C TYR A 121 -5.80 -41.79 -3.15
N PHE A 122 -5.31 -42.31 -4.29
CA PHE A 122 -4.13 -43.17 -4.33
C PHE A 122 -2.83 -42.45 -3.94
N THR A 123 -2.68 -41.18 -4.32
CA THR A 123 -1.47 -40.40 -4.03
C THR A 123 -1.48 -39.75 -2.65
N MET A 124 -2.64 -39.71 -1.98
CA MET A 124 -2.84 -38.99 -0.72
C MET A 124 -1.81 -39.35 0.34
N GLY A 125 -1.53 -40.64 0.57
CA GLY A 125 -0.56 -41.09 1.56
C GLY A 125 0.84 -40.51 1.31
N THR A 126 1.35 -40.63 0.09
CA THR A 126 2.67 -40.08 -0.29
C THR A 126 2.72 -38.56 -0.26
N SER A 127 1.61 -37.89 -0.59
CA SER A 127 1.49 -36.44 -0.54
C SER A 127 1.49 -35.93 0.90
N LEU A 128 0.77 -36.60 1.80
CA LEU A 128 0.73 -36.29 3.22
C LEU A 128 2.08 -36.50 3.89
N ASP A 129 2.76 -37.63 3.63
CA ASP A 129 4.11 -37.91 4.14
C ASP A 129 5.13 -36.82 3.75
N LYS A 130 5.16 -36.44 2.46
CA LYS A 130 6.01 -35.33 1.98
C LYS A 130 5.67 -33.99 2.64
N ARG A 131 4.38 -33.71 2.83
CA ARG A 131 3.90 -32.48 3.48
C ARG A 131 4.25 -32.48 4.96
N GLU A 132 4.18 -33.62 5.64
CA GLU A 132 4.59 -33.77 7.04
C GLU A 132 6.09 -33.51 7.19
N CYS A 133 6.94 -34.14 6.39
CA CYS A 133 8.38 -33.87 6.38
C CYS A 133 8.69 -32.37 6.20
N THR A 134 7.99 -31.73 5.25
CA THR A 134 8.11 -30.28 5.01
C THR A 134 7.63 -29.46 6.21
N ALA A 135 6.54 -29.87 6.85
CA ALA A 135 5.95 -29.19 8.00
C ALA A 135 6.88 -29.28 9.22
N VAL A 136 7.45 -30.44 9.51
CA VAL A 136 8.41 -30.65 10.61
C VAL A 136 9.65 -29.77 10.41
N ALA A 137 10.24 -29.79 9.21
CA ALA A 137 11.39 -28.94 8.89
C ALA A 137 11.04 -27.44 9.00
N SER A 138 9.84 -27.06 8.56
CA SER A 138 9.37 -25.68 8.65
C SER A 138 9.09 -25.25 10.10
N TYR A 139 8.58 -26.14 10.94
CA TYR A 139 8.29 -25.89 12.35
C TYR A 139 9.57 -25.50 13.10
N VAL A 140 10.62 -26.31 13.01
CA VAL A 140 11.92 -26.04 13.66
C VAL A 140 12.45 -24.65 13.26
N LYS A 141 12.32 -24.31 11.97
CA LYS A 141 12.72 -23.00 11.46
C LYS A 141 11.89 -21.86 12.02
N PHE A 142 10.57 -21.97 11.99
CA PHE A 142 9.68 -20.90 12.44
C PHE A 142 9.70 -20.72 13.95
N ASP A 143 9.89 -21.80 14.71
CA ASP A 143 10.04 -21.75 16.16
C ASP A 143 11.32 -21.00 16.55
N CYS A 144 12.47 -21.32 15.93
CA CYS A 144 13.71 -20.58 16.14
C CYS A 144 13.55 -19.08 15.82
N LEU A 145 12.93 -18.76 14.68
CA LEU A 145 12.67 -17.36 14.31
C LEU A 145 11.73 -16.66 15.30
N HIS A 146 10.71 -17.35 15.79
CA HIS A 146 9.79 -16.83 16.78
C HIS A 146 10.50 -16.55 18.11
N GLN A 147 11.37 -17.46 18.55
CA GLN A 147 12.18 -17.30 19.77
C GLN A 147 13.13 -16.11 19.64
N THR A 148 13.92 -16.03 18.57
CA THR A 148 14.83 -14.88 18.33
C THR A 148 14.07 -13.56 18.28
N PHE A 149 12.94 -13.52 17.57
CA PHE A 149 12.11 -12.32 17.52
C PHE A 149 11.54 -11.95 18.89
N THR A 150 11.16 -12.94 19.70
CA THR A 150 10.62 -12.71 21.05
C THR A 150 11.70 -12.21 22.01
N THR A 151 12.94 -12.70 21.91
CA THR A 151 14.07 -12.26 22.76
C THR A 151 14.52 -10.83 22.45
N ASP A 152 14.36 -10.38 21.20
CA ASP A 152 14.74 -9.03 20.79
C ASP A 152 13.71 -7.97 21.25
N LEU A 153 12.53 -8.39 21.72
CA LEU A 153 11.45 -7.51 22.17
C LEU A 153 11.48 -7.27 23.67
N GLN A 154 10.96 -6.11 24.09
CA GLN A 154 10.76 -5.80 25.50
C GLN A 154 9.82 -6.83 26.16
N PRO A 155 10.23 -7.49 27.27
CA PRO A 155 9.42 -8.54 27.90
C PRO A 155 8.02 -8.08 28.32
N SER A 156 7.89 -6.81 28.73
CA SER A 156 6.60 -6.20 29.08
C SER A 156 5.62 -6.17 27.89
N HIS A 157 6.12 -5.86 26.69
CA HIS A 157 5.31 -5.85 25.47
C HIS A 157 4.89 -7.27 25.06
N VAL A 158 5.80 -8.24 25.16
CA VAL A 158 5.52 -9.66 24.88
C VAL A 158 4.43 -10.19 25.82
N ALA A 159 4.56 -9.93 27.13
CA ALA A 159 3.57 -10.34 28.12
C ALA A 159 2.19 -9.73 27.84
N LYS A 160 2.13 -8.41 27.59
CA LYS A 160 0.89 -7.68 27.27
C LYS A 160 0.24 -8.22 26.00
N TRP A 161 1.02 -8.42 24.94
CA TRP A 161 0.53 -8.95 23.68
C TRP A 161 -0.01 -10.37 23.85
N THR A 162 0.74 -11.26 24.50
CA THR A 162 0.35 -12.66 24.72
C THR A 162 -0.96 -12.75 25.50
N ALA A 163 -1.12 -11.97 26.57
CA ALA A 163 -2.35 -11.91 27.34
C ALA A 163 -3.55 -11.44 26.48
N THR A 164 -3.33 -10.43 25.64
CA THR A 164 -4.35 -9.91 24.71
C THR A 164 -4.78 -10.99 23.70
N ILE A 165 -3.84 -11.72 23.12
CA ILE A 165 -4.13 -12.81 22.17
C ILE A 165 -4.91 -13.94 22.85
N VAL A 166 -4.50 -14.39 24.04
CA VAL A 166 -5.19 -15.48 24.75
C VAL A 166 -6.66 -15.12 25.02
N VAL A 167 -6.91 -13.89 25.48
CA VAL A 167 -8.26 -13.40 25.74
C VAL A 167 -9.09 -13.31 24.44
N TYR A 168 -8.49 -12.81 23.35
CA TYR A 168 -9.17 -12.73 22.05
C TYR A 168 -9.40 -14.09 21.37
N GLU A 169 -8.50 -15.07 21.54
CA GLU A 169 -8.71 -16.42 21.03
C GLU A 169 -9.85 -17.14 21.76
N ALA A 170 -10.06 -16.84 23.05
CA ALA A 170 -11.19 -17.34 23.82
C ALA A 170 -12.51 -16.65 23.43
N ASP A 171 -12.50 -15.34 23.17
CA ASP A 171 -13.68 -14.59 22.76
C ASP A 171 -13.39 -13.66 21.56
N LYS A 172 -13.90 -14.06 20.39
CA LYS A 172 -13.78 -13.34 19.12
C LYS A 172 -14.70 -12.12 19.03
N SER A 173 -15.56 -11.87 20.01
CA SER A 173 -16.37 -10.65 20.10
C SER A 173 -15.56 -9.43 20.56
N LEU A 174 -14.41 -9.67 21.19
CA LEU A 174 -13.53 -8.63 21.70
C LEU A 174 -12.77 -7.90 20.58
N PRO A 175 -12.20 -6.71 20.86
CA PRO A 175 -11.42 -5.95 19.88
C PRO A 175 -10.30 -6.79 19.29
N ASP A 176 -10.26 -6.86 17.97
CA ASP A 176 -9.31 -7.69 17.23
C ASP A 176 -7.87 -7.14 17.38
N PRO A 177 -6.97 -7.88 18.06
CA PRO A 177 -5.60 -7.43 18.27
C PRO A 177 -4.78 -7.42 16.97
N TYR A 178 -5.19 -8.17 15.96
CA TYR A 178 -4.51 -8.23 14.66
C TYR A 178 -4.90 -7.10 13.72
N TYR A 179 -5.95 -6.34 14.06
CA TYR A 179 -6.36 -5.19 13.27
C TYR A 179 -5.46 -3.99 13.57
N LEU A 180 -4.64 -3.63 12.58
CA LEU A 180 -3.84 -2.41 12.63
C LEU A 180 -4.75 -1.22 12.39
N LYS A 181 -5.06 -0.48 13.46
CA LYS A 181 -5.78 0.79 13.34
C LYS A 181 -4.88 1.80 12.63
N PRO A 182 -5.34 2.47 11.56
CA PRO A 182 -4.56 3.52 10.92
C PRO A 182 -4.25 4.63 11.92
N THR A 183 -3.05 5.20 11.80
CA THR A 183 -2.54 6.26 12.69
C THR A 183 -3.17 7.60 12.29
N GLY A 184 -4.46 7.79 12.55
CA GLY A 184 -5.20 9.02 12.19
C GLY A 184 -5.91 8.92 10.84
N MET A 185 -6.36 10.07 10.33
CA MET A 185 -7.04 10.17 9.03
C MET A 185 -6.04 10.14 7.88
N SER A 186 -6.37 9.42 6.82
CA SER A 186 -5.56 9.37 5.60
C SER A 186 -5.59 10.69 4.83
N GLU A 187 -4.60 10.89 3.95
CA GLU A 187 -4.54 12.05 3.05
C GLU A 187 -5.84 12.21 2.23
N SER A 188 -6.42 11.09 1.76
CA SER A 188 -7.70 11.08 1.04
C SER A 188 -8.91 11.41 1.91
N GLU A 189 -8.93 10.95 3.16
CA GLU A 189 -10.04 11.24 4.09
C GLU A 189 -10.04 12.71 4.50
N ILE A 190 -8.85 13.30 4.75
CA ILE A 190 -8.73 14.73 5.06
C ILE A 190 -9.11 15.57 3.84
N GLN A 191 -8.68 15.18 2.64
CA GLN A 191 -9.09 15.88 1.41
C GLN A 191 -10.62 15.83 1.24
N MET A 192 -11.26 14.69 1.50
CA MET A 192 -12.71 14.57 1.47
C MET A 192 -13.38 15.48 2.49
N GLU A 193 -12.90 15.52 3.73
CA GLU A 193 -13.44 16.40 4.78
C GLU A 193 -13.36 17.88 4.39
N LEU A 194 -12.22 18.31 3.83
CA LEU A 194 -12.03 19.69 3.38
C LEU A 194 -12.96 20.05 2.22
N LEU A 195 -13.14 19.15 1.25
CA LEU A 195 -14.06 19.37 0.13
C LEU A 195 -15.52 19.40 0.59
N GLN A 196 -15.90 18.60 1.58
CA GLN A 196 -17.23 18.65 2.19
C GLN A 196 -17.47 19.98 2.92
N GLN A 197 -16.47 20.49 3.65
CA GLN A 197 -16.54 21.81 4.27
C GLN A 197 -16.73 22.93 3.23
N GLU A 198 -16.00 22.89 2.12
CA GLU A 198 -16.16 23.86 1.03
C GLU A 198 -17.54 23.76 0.34
N GLU A 199 -18.09 22.54 0.19
CA GLU A 199 -19.44 22.32 -0.33
C GLU A 199 -20.52 22.89 0.61
N GLU A 200 -20.37 22.69 1.92
CA GLU A 200 -21.26 23.28 2.94
C GLU A 200 -21.22 24.81 2.92
N GLU A 201 -20.03 25.41 2.83
CA GLU A 201 -19.86 26.86 2.71
C GLU A 201 -20.49 27.41 1.42
N ALA A 202 -20.32 26.70 0.29
CA ALA A 202 -20.95 27.07 -0.98
C ALA A 202 -22.49 27.01 -0.87
N ASN A 203 -23.03 25.99 -0.22
CA ASN A 203 -24.48 25.86 0.05
C ASN A 203 -25.01 26.96 0.98
N GLN A 204 -24.17 27.53 1.84
CA GLN A 204 -24.49 28.67 2.68
C GLN A 204 -24.39 30.03 1.93
N GLY A 205 -24.00 30.02 0.65
CA GLY A 205 -23.96 31.20 -0.20
C GLY A 205 -22.59 31.89 -0.26
N CYS A 206 -21.51 31.25 0.22
CA CYS A 206 -20.16 31.76 0.02
C CYS A 206 -19.77 31.73 -1.47
N ILE A 207 -19.22 32.83 -1.98
CA ILE A 207 -18.79 32.94 -3.38
C ILE A 207 -17.36 32.41 -3.51
N LEU A 208 -17.16 31.44 -4.39
CA LEU A 208 -15.84 30.94 -4.77
C LEU A 208 -15.09 31.97 -5.62
N LEU A 209 -13.81 32.18 -5.32
CA LEU A 209 -12.94 33.11 -6.07
C LEU A 209 -12.46 32.53 -7.41
N HIS A 210 -12.47 31.21 -7.56
CA HIS A 210 -12.05 30.49 -8.76
C HIS A 210 -12.82 29.16 -8.88
N GLU A 211 -12.86 28.56 -10.07
CA GLU A 211 -13.50 27.23 -10.28
C GLU A 211 -12.81 26.10 -9.50
N ILE A 212 -11.54 26.31 -9.14
CA ILE A 212 -10.71 25.39 -8.35
C ILE A 212 -10.73 25.89 -6.92
N THR A 213 -11.15 25.03 -6.00
CA THR A 213 -11.27 25.37 -4.59
C THR A 213 -9.91 25.46 -3.90
N PRO A 214 -9.80 26.18 -2.77
CA PRO A 214 -8.61 26.22 -1.93
C PRO A 214 -8.03 24.84 -1.59
N ALA A 215 -8.85 23.89 -1.13
CA ALA A 215 -8.43 22.55 -0.77
C ALA A 215 -7.87 21.79 -1.98
N SER A 216 -8.56 21.84 -3.13
CA SER A 216 -8.10 21.22 -4.37
C SER A 216 -6.79 21.84 -4.87
N MET A 217 -6.61 23.16 -4.72
CA MET A 217 -5.37 23.83 -5.06
C MET A 217 -4.21 23.33 -4.18
N LEU A 218 -4.40 23.28 -2.86
CA LEU A 218 -3.39 22.80 -1.92
C LEU A 218 -3.01 21.34 -2.16
N SER A 219 -3.99 20.44 -2.33
CA SER A 219 -3.74 19.05 -2.71
C SER A 219 -2.92 18.94 -4.00
N THR A 220 -3.24 19.76 -5.01
CA THR A 220 -2.48 19.78 -6.27
C THR A 220 -1.04 20.28 -6.08
N LEU A 221 -0.82 21.29 -5.23
CA LEU A 221 0.52 21.79 -4.90
C LEU A 221 1.36 20.73 -4.15
N LEU A 222 0.76 20.02 -3.21
CA LEU A 222 1.40 18.91 -2.48
C LEU A 222 1.76 17.75 -3.41
N ASP A 223 0.87 17.40 -4.34
CA ASP A 223 1.13 16.41 -5.38
C ASP A 223 2.30 16.81 -6.28
N LEU A 224 2.39 18.10 -6.63
CA LEU A 224 3.49 18.64 -7.43
C LEU A 224 4.80 18.62 -6.65
N GLU A 225 4.81 18.94 -5.36
CA GLU A 225 5.97 18.82 -4.49
C GLU A 225 6.51 17.37 -4.49
N GLU A 226 5.61 16.39 -4.35
CA GLU A 226 5.96 14.97 -4.39
C GLU A 226 6.49 14.56 -5.78
N GLN A 227 5.91 15.06 -6.86
CA GLN A 227 6.37 14.80 -8.23
C GLN A 227 7.74 15.42 -8.51
N GLN A 228 7.99 16.66 -8.10
CA GLN A 228 9.31 17.31 -8.21
C GLN A 228 10.38 16.47 -7.48
N GLN A 229 10.08 15.99 -6.27
CA GLN A 229 11.00 15.15 -5.50
C GLN A 229 11.26 13.79 -6.16
N LYS A 230 10.20 13.12 -6.63
CA LYS A 230 10.31 11.85 -7.38
C LYS A 230 11.12 12.02 -8.65
N PHE A 231 10.90 13.12 -9.38
CA PHE A 231 11.63 13.44 -10.60
C PHE A 231 13.12 13.61 -10.33
N ARG A 232 13.49 14.43 -9.34
CA ARG A 232 14.90 14.63 -8.92
C ARG A 232 15.59 13.32 -8.53
N THR A 233 14.87 12.43 -7.85
CA THR A 233 15.42 11.14 -7.41
C THR A 233 15.59 10.15 -8.57
N LYS A 234 14.63 10.11 -9.50
CA LYS A 234 14.62 9.14 -10.61
C LYS A 234 15.51 9.56 -11.78
N HIS A 235 15.56 10.86 -12.06
CA HIS A 235 16.21 11.44 -13.23
C HIS A 235 17.41 12.31 -12.85
N ALA A 236 18.10 11.96 -11.76
CA ALA A 236 19.40 12.55 -11.43
C ALA A 236 20.33 12.45 -12.66
N PRO A 237 21.23 13.42 -12.90
CA PRO A 237 22.08 13.45 -14.08
C PRO A 237 22.98 12.20 -14.13
N THR A 238 22.54 11.19 -14.88
CA THR A 238 23.29 9.97 -15.15
C THR A 238 23.99 10.11 -16.49
N ALA A 239 25.30 9.79 -16.53
CA ALA A 239 26.17 10.04 -17.67
C ALA A 239 25.77 9.34 -18.99
N ASN A 240 24.90 8.33 -18.96
CA ASN A 240 24.60 7.46 -20.11
C ASN A 240 23.08 7.26 -20.33
N CYS A 241 22.36 8.32 -20.70
CA CYS A 241 20.95 8.21 -21.12
C CYS A 241 20.83 7.92 -22.62
N THR A 242 20.03 6.93 -22.98
CA THR A 242 19.65 6.67 -24.39
C THR A 242 18.73 7.78 -24.94
N PRO A 243 18.64 7.98 -26.27
CA PRO A 243 17.72 8.96 -26.85
C PRO A 243 16.26 8.77 -26.42
N SER A 244 15.80 7.51 -26.32
CA SER A 244 14.45 7.20 -25.84
C SER A 244 14.24 7.61 -24.38
N GLN A 245 15.24 7.41 -23.52
CA GLN A 245 15.18 7.85 -22.12
C GLN A 245 15.22 9.37 -22.00
N MET A 246 16.01 10.04 -22.84
CA MET A 246 16.04 11.51 -22.89
C MET A 246 14.69 12.08 -23.34
N ALA A 247 14.04 11.49 -24.35
CA ALA A 247 12.71 11.87 -24.77
C ALA A 247 11.67 11.71 -23.65
N GLU A 248 11.73 10.61 -22.88
CA GLU A 248 10.86 10.40 -21.70
C GLU A 248 11.07 11.50 -20.64
N VAL A 249 12.32 11.85 -20.34
CA VAL A 249 12.68 12.91 -19.39
C VAL A 249 12.13 14.26 -19.85
N ILE A 250 12.34 14.62 -21.12
CA ILE A 250 11.87 15.88 -21.70
C ILE A 250 10.33 15.96 -21.65
N ALA A 251 9.64 14.90 -22.06
CA ALA A 251 8.17 14.85 -22.03
C ALA A 251 7.63 15.01 -20.60
N LYS A 252 8.22 14.31 -19.62
CA LYS A 252 7.82 14.42 -18.21
C LYS A 252 8.11 15.80 -17.63
N ARG A 253 9.25 16.40 -17.98
CA ARG A 253 9.60 17.76 -17.57
C ARG A 253 8.62 18.78 -18.14
N ALA A 254 8.24 18.65 -19.41
CA ALA A 254 7.25 19.52 -20.04
C ALA A 254 5.86 19.40 -19.37
N SER A 255 5.43 18.18 -19.04
CA SER A 255 4.19 17.95 -18.30
C SER A 255 4.21 18.57 -16.90
N LEU A 256 5.31 18.40 -16.15
CA LEU A 256 5.50 19.02 -14.84
C LEU A 256 5.46 20.55 -14.93
N HIS A 257 6.17 21.13 -15.91
CA HIS A 257 6.18 22.56 -16.16
C HIS A 257 4.78 23.11 -16.45
N HIS A 258 4.03 22.45 -17.34
CA HIS A 258 2.66 22.85 -17.67
C HIS A 258 1.75 22.86 -16.44
N ARG A 259 1.77 21.78 -15.63
CA ARG A 259 0.96 21.70 -14.41
C ARG A 259 1.32 22.78 -13.39
N ILE A 260 2.61 23.06 -13.20
CA ILE A 260 3.07 24.13 -12.31
C ILE A 260 2.57 25.50 -12.80
N ASN A 261 2.62 25.77 -14.11
CA ASN A 261 2.13 27.03 -14.65
C ASN A 261 0.62 27.20 -14.50
N MET A 262 -0.15 26.13 -14.73
CA MET A 262 -1.61 26.16 -14.56
C MET A 262 -2.01 26.42 -13.10
N ILE A 263 -1.43 25.68 -12.15
CA ILE A 263 -1.79 25.88 -10.73
C ILE A 263 -1.36 27.25 -10.21
N ARG A 264 -0.33 27.86 -10.79
CA ARG A 264 0.12 29.20 -10.39
C ARG A 264 -0.87 30.31 -10.70
N ILE A 265 -1.68 30.15 -11.74
CA ILE A 265 -2.76 31.10 -12.06
C ILE A 265 -3.76 31.12 -10.89
N VAL A 266 -4.14 29.94 -10.41
CA VAL A 266 -5.02 29.75 -9.25
C VAL A 266 -4.35 30.22 -7.96
N GLN A 267 -3.08 29.87 -7.76
CA GLN A 267 -2.30 30.26 -6.60
C GLN A 267 -2.18 31.78 -6.47
N ALA A 268 -2.08 32.51 -7.58
CA ALA A 268 -2.04 33.98 -7.55
C ALA A 268 -3.35 34.61 -7.04
N ILE A 269 -4.49 33.92 -7.19
CA ILE A 269 -5.80 34.39 -6.71
C ILE A 269 -5.89 34.21 -5.19
N TYR A 270 -5.56 33.01 -4.68
CA TYR A 270 -5.67 32.70 -3.26
C TYR A 270 -4.45 33.12 -2.41
N MET A 271 -3.28 33.26 -3.03
CA MET A 271 -2.00 33.62 -2.40
C MET A 271 -1.28 34.74 -3.18
N PRO A 272 -1.78 36.00 -3.16
CA PRO A 272 -1.27 37.10 -3.97
C PRO A 272 0.22 37.47 -3.74
N CYS A 273 0.81 37.09 -2.61
CA CYS A 273 2.25 37.30 -2.36
C CYS A 273 3.17 36.39 -3.20
N VAL A 274 2.68 35.23 -3.66
CA VAL A 274 3.52 34.21 -4.31
C VAL A 274 4.13 34.70 -5.64
N PRO A 275 3.39 35.35 -6.56
CA PRO A 275 3.99 35.90 -7.78
C PRO A 275 5.14 36.88 -7.52
N LEU A 276 5.00 37.76 -6.52
CA LEU A 276 6.05 38.69 -6.12
C LEU A 276 7.27 37.94 -5.56
N LYS A 277 7.04 36.97 -4.66
CA LYS A 277 8.11 36.14 -4.07
C LYS A 277 8.87 35.35 -5.13
N LEU A 278 8.18 34.87 -6.16
CA LEU A 278 8.78 34.20 -7.32
C LEU A 278 9.65 35.12 -8.15
N ALA A 279 9.20 36.34 -8.43
CA ALA A 279 9.98 37.32 -9.15
C ALA A 279 11.27 37.68 -8.39
N LEU A 280 11.17 37.90 -7.07
CA LEU A 280 12.31 38.17 -6.20
C LEU A 280 13.27 36.97 -6.14
N HIS A 281 12.76 35.75 -6.04
CA HIS A 281 13.58 34.54 -6.04
C HIS A 281 14.36 34.36 -7.35
N ARG A 282 13.72 34.60 -8.51
CA ARG A 282 14.38 34.57 -9.82
C ARG A 282 15.46 35.64 -9.93
N GLN A 283 15.20 36.85 -9.46
CA GLN A 283 16.18 37.94 -9.45
C GLN A 283 17.39 37.60 -8.58
N SER A 284 17.17 37.03 -7.38
CA SER A 284 18.23 36.57 -6.50
C SER A 284 19.13 35.53 -7.18
N LEU A 285 18.54 34.51 -7.82
CA LEU A 285 19.29 33.48 -8.54
C LEU A 285 20.09 34.06 -9.72
N ALA A 286 19.53 35.00 -10.47
CA ALA A 286 20.21 35.68 -11.57
C ALA A 286 21.43 36.50 -11.08
N THR A 287 21.29 37.20 -9.95
CA THR A 287 22.42 37.96 -9.36
C THR A 287 23.54 37.04 -8.85
N SER A 288 23.21 35.90 -8.25
CA SER A 288 24.20 34.92 -7.80
C SER A 288 24.93 34.22 -8.95
N ALA A 289 24.25 33.98 -10.09
CA ALA A 289 24.88 33.42 -11.28
C ALA A 289 25.92 34.38 -11.90
N ASN A 290 25.61 35.68 -11.94
CA ASN A 290 26.51 36.70 -12.48
C ASN A 290 27.75 36.94 -11.60
N ALA A 291 27.62 36.88 -10.27
CA ALA A 291 28.76 37.02 -9.35
C ALA A 291 29.80 35.88 -9.47
N ASN A 292 29.34 34.67 -9.82
CA ASN A 292 30.21 33.52 -10.05
C ASN A 292 30.86 33.51 -11.44
N SER A 293 30.40 34.37 -12.37
CA SER A 293 30.95 34.50 -13.72
C SER A 293 32.06 35.55 -13.84
N SER A 294 32.28 36.40 -12.83
CA SER A 294 33.25 37.51 -12.88
C SER A 294 34.68 37.13 -12.46
N CYS A 295 34.98 35.87 -12.16
CA CYS A 295 36.34 35.41 -11.84
C CYS A 295 36.82 34.35 -12.84
N SER A 296 37.04 34.74 -14.10
CA SER A 296 37.73 33.93 -15.11
C SER A 296 38.20 34.81 -16.28
N THR A 297 39.09 35.77 -16.03
CA THR A 297 39.88 36.39 -17.11
C THR A 297 41.02 35.45 -17.48
N SER A 298 40.78 34.54 -18.42
CA SER A 298 41.86 33.90 -19.18
C SER A 298 41.49 33.81 -20.66
N LEU A 299 42.28 34.51 -21.45
CA LEU A 299 42.31 34.55 -22.90
C LEU A 299 42.61 33.14 -23.46
N ALA A 300 41.66 32.48 -24.15
CA ALA A 300 41.99 31.49 -25.20
C ALA A 300 40.75 30.90 -25.93
N SER A 301 40.83 31.00 -27.26
CA SER A 301 40.44 30.03 -28.29
C SER A 301 38.97 29.71 -28.56
N SER A 302 38.55 30.14 -29.75
CA SER A 302 37.36 29.75 -30.48
C SER A 302 37.22 28.22 -30.60
N ARG A 303 36.36 27.64 -29.76
CA ARG A 303 35.66 26.39 -30.05
C ARG A 303 34.16 26.62 -29.91
N THR A 304 33.44 26.15 -30.92
CA THR A 304 31.99 26.15 -31.06
C THR A 304 31.30 25.80 -29.74
N ARG A 305 30.53 26.77 -29.23
CA ARG A 305 29.68 26.64 -28.03
C ARG A 305 28.58 25.61 -28.34
N PRO A 306 28.44 24.51 -27.59
CA PRO A 306 27.32 23.60 -27.75
C PRO A 306 26.00 24.35 -27.43
N PRO A 307 24.88 23.98 -28.08
CA PRO A 307 23.63 24.71 -27.91
C PRO A 307 23.09 24.51 -26.49
N ALA A 308 22.85 25.64 -25.81
CA ALA A 308 22.07 25.81 -24.59
C ALA A 308 22.26 24.74 -23.49
N SER A 309 23.23 24.96 -22.60
CA SER A 309 23.02 24.59 -21.20
C SER A 309 21.76 25.32 -20.73
N VAL A 310 20.62 24.65 -20.68
CA VAL A 310 19.44 25.17 -19.98
C VAL A 310 19.91 25.55 -18.58
N ASP A 311 19.84 26.84 -18.25
CA ASP A 311 20.23 27.31 -16.93
C ASP A 311 19.47 26.46 -15.90
N ILE A 312 20.22 25.77 -15.03
CA ILE A 312 19.68 24.87 -13.98
C ILE A 312 18.62 25.58 -13.12
N ILE A 313 18.64 26.91 -13.16
CA ILE A 313 17.79 27.89 -12.48
C ILE A 313 16.30 27.83 -12.92
N ASP A 314 15.97 27.40 -14.15
CA ASP A 314 14.58 27.38 -14.67
C ASP A 314 13.99 25.96 -14.85
N LEU A 315 14.62 24.95 -14.24
CA LEU A 315 14.10 23.59 -14.28
C LEU A 315 12.83 23.46 -13.40
N PRO A 316 11.71 22.90 -13.95
CA PRO A 316 10.46 22.79 -13.20
C PRO A 316 10.58 21.89 -11.97
N GLU A 317 11.53 20.96 -11.93
CA GLU A 317 11.81 20.12 -10.76
C GLU A 317 12.55 20.83 -9.60
N SER A 318 13.13 22.00 -9.86
CA SER A 318 13.87 22.82 -8.89
C SER A 318 13.11 24.09 -8.48
N GLN A 319 12.05 24.42 -9.22
CA GLN A 319 11.28 25.63 -9.02
C GLN A 319 10.47 25.57 -7.71
N PRO A 320 10.59 26.56 -6.80
CA PRO A 320 9.83 26.55 -5.55
C PRO A 320 8.33 26.74 -5.83
N LEU A 321 7.51 25.96 -5.12
CA LEU A 321 6.05 26.06 -5.18
C LEU A 321 5.50 27.11 -4.20
N PHE A 322 6.28 27.49 -3.18
CA PHE A 322 5.88 28.42 -2.12
C PHE A 322 4.54 28.06 -1.48
N LEU A 323 4.49 26.89 -0.84
CA LEU A 323 3.40 26.53 0.06
C LEU A 323 3.38 27.44 1.29
N LEU A 324 2.27 27.46 2.04
CA LEU A 324 2.09 28.36 3.17
C LEU A 324 3.12 28.10 4.27
N SER A 325 3.52 26.85 4.46
CA SER A 325 4.60 26.50 5.39
C SER A 325 5.95 27.18 5.10
N THR A 326 6.13 27.76 3.91
CA THR A 326 7.36 28.45 3.49
C THR A 326 7.22 29.98 3.48
N LEU A 327 6.06 30.50 3.89
CA LEU A 327 5.75 31.92 3.94
C LEU A 327 5.99 32.48 5.35
N ASN A 328 6.42 33.73 5.41
CA ASN A 328 6.56 34.46 6.66
C ASN A 328 5.19 34.99 7.12
N HIS A 329 5.05 35.35 8.40
CA HIS A 329 3.77 35.85 8.94
C HIS A 329 3.16 37.03 8.15
N SER A 330 3.97 37.98 7.68
CA SER A 330 3.48 39.10 6.86
C SER A 330 2.93 38.66 5.51
N GLU A 331 3.51 37.63 4.90
CA GLU A 331 3.07 37.07 3.62
C GLU A 331 1.82 36.21 3.80
N LEU A 332 1.74 35.42 4.89
CA LEU A 332 0.55 34.65 5.25
C LEU A 332 -0.67 35.55 5.42
N ASN A 333 -0.51 36.74 6.02
CA ASN A 333 -1.59 37.72 6.18
C ASN A 333 -2.14 38.29 4.86
N THR A 334 -1.42 38.10 3.74
CA THR A 334 -1.90 38.52 2.41
C THR A 334 -2.66 37.41 1.69
N CYS A 335 -2.56 36.17 2.16
CA CYS A 335 -3.27 35.02 1.61
C CYS A 335 -4.71 34.99 2.12
N VAL A 336 -5.58 34.26 1.42
CA VAL A 336 -6.95 34.01 1.90
C VAL A 336 -6.91 33.28 3.25
N ALA A 337 -7.80 33.68 4.17
CA ALA A 337 -7.86 33.13 5.52
C ALA A 337 -8.12 31.61 5.52
N GLY A 338 -7.61 30.91 6.54
CA GLY A 338 -7.82 29.47 6.73
C GLY A 338 -6.94 28.55 5.87
N LEU A 339 -6.26 29.05 4.84
CA LEU A 339 -5.38 28.24 3.99
C LEU A 339 -4.25 27.54 4.79
N ALA A 340 -3.70 28.20 5.82
CA ALA A 340 -2.61 27.65 6.61
C ALA A 340 -3.09 26.45 7.45
N ASP A 341 -4.31 26.53 7.96
CA ASP A 341 -4.96 25.45 8.70
C ASP A 341 -5.31 24.28 7.77
N MET A 342 -5.77 24.57 6.55
CA MET A 342 -6.00 23.55 5.52
C MET A 342 -4.71 22.82 5.15
N GLU A 343 -3.60 23.55 4.92
CA GLU A 343 -2.30 22.90 4.66
C GLU A 343 -1.89 22.06 5.87
N SER A 344 -2.01 22.58 7.09
CA SER A 344 -1.67 21.84 8.32
C SER A 344 -2.44 20.52 8.43
N LYS A 345 -3.76 20.52 8.17
CA LYS A 345 -4.59 19.31 8.12
C LYS A 345 -4.10 18.35 7.03
N LEU A 346 -3.83 18.82 5.82
CA LEU A 346 -3.30 17.97 4.75
C LEU A 346 -1.93 17.36 5.11
N ARG A 347 -1.06 18.10 5.82
CA ARG A 347 0.21 17.58 6.33
C ARG A 347 0.02 16.49 7.38
N ASP A 348 -1.03 16.54 8.21
CA ASP A 348 -1.37 15.43 9.11
C ASP A 348 -1.65 14.14 8.36
N GLY A 349 -2.45 14.22 7.30
CA GLY A 349 -2.75 13.07 6.44
C GLY A 349 -1.48 12.52 5.80
N GLN A 350 -0.60 13.39 5.29
CA GLN A 350 0.69 12.98 4.73
C GLN A 350 1.58 12.28 5.76
N LEU A 351 1.60 12.75 7.00
CA LEU A 351 2.40 12.17 8.09
C LEU A 351 1.86 10.78 8.47
N ALA A 352 0.56 10.68 8.73
CA ALA A 352 -0.14 9.44 9.06
C ALA A 352 0.11 8.36 8.00
N ASP A 353 -0.22 8.68 6.74
CA ASP A 353 -0.07 7.77 5.60
C ASP A 353 1.38 7.35 5.39
N SER A 354 2.30 8.32 5.41
CA SER A 354 3.72 8.03 5.15
C SER A 354 4.29 7.14 6.23
N LEU A 355 3.92 7.35 7.50
CA LEU A 355 4.39 6.56 8.63
C LEU A 355 3.87 5.13 8.58
N ASP A 356 2.57 4.93 8.35
CA ASP A 356 1.97 3.60 8.27
C ASP A 356 2.51 2.82 7.07
N LYS A 357 2.60 3.46 5.90
CA LYS A 357 3.23 2.86 4.71
C LYS A 357 4.71 2.56 4.96
N LEU A 358 5.45 3.41 5.68
CA LEU A 358 6.86 3.19 6.00
C LEU A 358 7.04 1.95 6.89
N ARG A 359 6.22 1.81 7.96
CA ARG A 359 6.22 0.62 8.84
C ARG A 359 5.96 -0.66 8.03
N ILE A 360 4.93 -0.66 7.19
CA ILE A 360 4.60 -1.79 6.31
C ILE A 360 5.78 -2.12 5.39
N HIS A 361 6.37 -1.13 4.75
CA HIS A 361 7.47 -1.35 3.81
C HIS A 361 8.74 -1.86 4.48
N LEU A 362 9.03 -1.45 5.72
CA LEU A 362 10.14 -2.00 6.53
C LEU A 362 9.91 -3.48 6.86
N HIS A 363 8.68 -3.87 7.22
CA HIS A 363 8.34 -5.28 7.42
C HIS A 363 8.47 -6.09 6.14
N ILE A 364 7.99 -5.57 5.01
CA ILE A 364 8.15 -6.20 3.69
C ILE A 364 9.64 -6.35 3.36
N HIS A 365 10.46 -5.34 3.62
CA HIS A 365 11.91 -5.40 3.39
C HIS A 365 12.55 -6.55 4.16
N SER A 366 12.27 -6.65 5.47
CA SER A 366 12.77 -7.73 6.32
C SER A 366 12.37 -9.11 5.76
N ARG A 367 11.11 -9.28 5.35
CA ARG A 367 10.62 -10.53 4.74
C ARG A 367 11.27 -10.83 3.39
N LEU A 368 11.50 -9.82 2.54
CA LEU A 368 12.17 -10.01 1.25
C LEU A 368 13.64 -10.43 1.42
N VAL A 369 14.35 -9.83 2.39
CA VAL A 369 15.73 -10.20 2.72
C VAL A 369 15.77 -11.62 3.25
N GLY A 370 14.94 -11.96 4.25
CA GLY A 370 14.86 -13.32 4.77
C GLY A 370 14.46 -14.34 3.69
N TYR A 371 13.52 -14.00 2.81
CA TYR A 371 13.14 -14.86 1.69
C TYR A 371 14.33 -15.14 0.77
N ARG A 372 15.08 -14.10 0.38
CA ARG A 372 16.29 -14.25 -0.43
C ARG A 372 17.28 -15.18 0.25
N ASP A 373 17.61 -14.91 1.51
CA ASP A 373 18.67 -15.62 2.21
C ASP A 373 18.32 -17.11 2.41
N TRP A 374 17.04 -17.42 2.59
CA TRP A 374 16.60 -18.79 2.84
C TRP A 374 16.22 -19.59 1.60
N HIS A 375 15.53 -18.99 0.64
CA HIS A 375 14.89 -19.72 -0.45
C HIS A 375 15.55 -19.51 -1.80
N VAL A 376 16.35 -18.45 -1.95
CA VAL A 376 16.96 -18.13 -3.23
C VAL A 376 18.33 -18.77 -3.28
N ARG A 377 18.50 -19.66 -4.27
CA ARG A 377 19.77 -20.30 -4.62
C ARG A 377 20.06 -19.95 -6.09
N HIS A 378 21.34 -19.89 -6.46
CA HIS A 378 21.83 -19.54 -7.80
C HIS A 378 21.77 -18.04 -8.16
N GLN A 379 22.59 -17.65 -9.14
CA GLN A 379 22.86 -16.26 -9.49
C GLN A 379 21.63 -15.54 -10.05
N TRP A 380 20.93 -16.12 -11.03
CA TRP A 380 19.79 -15.47 -11.68
C TRP A 380 18.60 -15.21 -10.74
N PRO A 381 18.15 -16.19 -9.92
CA PRO A 381 17.13 -15.95 -8.91
C PRO A 381 17.57 -14.89 -7.87
N SER A 382 18.86 -14.88 -7.52
CA SER A 382 19.43 -13.89 -6.61
C SER A 382 19.34 -12.48 -7.16
N THR A 383 19.68 -12.28 -8.44
CA THR A 383 19.53 -10.98 -9.12
C THR A 383 18.08 -10.50 -9.08
N ARG A 384 17.11 -11.37 -9.40
CA ARG A 384 15.67 -11.01 -9.35
C ARG A 384 15.21 -10.65 -7.94
N ALA A 385 15.61 -11.42 -6.93
CA ALA A 385 15.28 -11.13 -5.54
C ALA A 385 15.88 -9.78 -5.09
N ARG A 386 17.12 -9.49 -5.50
CA ARG A 386 17.79 -8.22 -5.22
C ARG A 386 17.08 -7.04 -5.88
N THR A 387 16.63 -7.18 -7.13
CA THR A 387 15.80 -6.16 -7.79
C THR A 387 14.52 -5.85 -6.98
N LYS A 388 13.84 -6.86 -6.44
CA LYS A 388 12.65 -6.64 -5.60
C LYS A 388 12.98 -5.94 -4.28
N ILE A 389 14.11 -6.30 -3.65
CA ILE A 389 14.61 -5.62 -2.45
C ILE A 389 14.92 -4.16 -2.75
N ASP A 390 15.63 -3.87 -3.84
CA ASP A 390 16.02 -2.52 -4.21
C ASP A 390 14.79 -1.65 -4.57
N GLN A 391 13.81 -2.23 -5.28
CA GLN A 391 12.53 -1.56 -5.52
C GLN A 391 11.81 -1.19 -4.20
N ASN A 392 11.81 -2.08 -3.20
CA ASN A 392 11.24 -1.79 -1.90
C ASN A 392 12.05 -0.70 -1.14
N LYS A 393 13.39 -0.73 -1.20
CA LYS A 393 14.24 0.33 -0.62
C LYS A 393 13.96 1.71 -1.21
N VAL A 394 13.74 1.80 -2.52
CA VAL A 394 13.33 3.05 -3.18
C VAL A 394 12.02 3.58 -2.60
N LYS A 395 11.04 2.70 -2.35
CA LYS A 395 9.77 3.08 -1.71
C LYS A 395 9.98 3.55 -0.26
N ILE A 396 10.80 2.85 0.53
CA ILE A 396 11.16 3.25 1.90
C ILE A 396 11.76 4.66 1.90
N LYS A 397 12.74 4.92 1.02
CA LYS A 397 13.38 6.23 0.91
C LYS A 397 12.38 7.31 0.54
N ALA A 398 11.51 7.05 -0.43
CA ALA A 398 10.48 8.00 -0.85
C ALA A 398 9.49 8.34 0.28
N LEU A 399 8.99 7.33 1.00
CA LEU A 399 8.08 7.51 2.14
C LEU A 399 8.75 8.25 3.30
N LYS A 400 10.01 7.91 3.60
CA LYS A 400 10.81 8.63 4.59
C LYS A 400 10.94 10.12 4.21
N SER A 401 11.28 10.41 2.96
CA SER A 401 11.41 11.79 2.49
C SER A 401 10.09 12.54 2.52
N LYS A 402 8.96 11.91 2.15
CA LYS A 402 7.61 12.50 2.26
C LYS A 402 7.28 12.84 3.72
N TYR A 403 7.49 11.90 4.64
CA TYR A 403 7.28 12.12 6.07
C TYR A 403 8.14 13.29 6.59
N GLN A 404 9.43 13.31 6.27
CA GLN A 404 10.34 14.38 6.73
C GLN A 404 9.97 15.76 6.18
N ALA A 405 9.55 15.83 4.91
CA ALA A 405 9.11 17.09 4.30
C ALA A 405 7.80 17.59 4.94
N ALA A 406 6.80 16.70 5.11
CA ALA A 406 5.55 17.04 5.77
C ALA A 406 5.76 17.46 7.24
N HIS A 407 6.66 16.78 7.95
CA HIS A 407 7.01 17.09 9.34
C HIS A 407 7.66 18.47 9.45
N ALA A 408 8.61 18.78 8.57
CA ALA A 408 9.27 20.08 8.54
C ALA A 408 8.28 21.20 8.19
N ALA A 409 7.40 20.98 7.20
CA ALA A 409 6.35 21.93 6.85
C ALA A 409 5.39 22.18 8.01
N LYS A 410 5.00 21.11 8.72
CA LYS A 410 4.09 21.21 9.86
C LYS A 410 4.69 21.98 11.04
N LEU A 411 5.97 21.77 11.35
CA LEU A 411 6.69 22.55 12.36
C LEU A 411 6.70 24.05 12.07
N LEU A 412 6.77 24.43 10.79
CA LEU A 412 6.75 25.85 10.39
C LEU A 412 5.35 26.47 10.47
N LEU A 413 4.29 25.67 10.33
CA LEU A 413 2.90 26.13 10.42
C LEU A 413 2.39 26.21 11.87
N VAL A 414 2.81 25.29 12.73
CA VAL A 414 2.38 25.24 14.14
C VAL A 414 3.44 25.87 15.02
N SER A 415 3.30 27.16 15.32
CA SER A 415 4.15 27.86 16.29
C SER A 415 3.83 27.41 17.73
N GLY A 416 4.49 26.35 18.22
CA GLY A 416 4.53 26.04 19.66
C GLY A 416 4.74 24.56 20.04
N ASP A 417 5.25 24.35 21.26
CA ASP A 417 5.62 23.08 21.91
C ASP A 417 4.51 22.00 21.99
N ALA A 418 3.26 22.34 21.60
CA ALA A 418 2.11 21.46 21.73
C ALA A 418 2.10 20.29 20.73
N TRP A 419 2.80 20.40 19.60
CA TRP A 419 2.85 19.35 18.59
C TRP A 419 3.97 18.33 18.81
N GLU A 420 5.11 18.72 19.40
CA GLU A 420 6.25 17.83 19.66
C GLU A 420 5.96 16.73 20.71
N GLN A 421 4.85 16.84 21.44
CA GLN A 421 4.42 15.86 22.45
C GLN A 421 3.42 14.81 21.94
N ARG A 422 3.03 14.85 20.67
CA ARG A 422 2.17 13.84 20.00
C ARG A 422 3.00 12.87 19.19
#